data_AF-A0A7S0HY57-F1
#
_entry.id   AF-A0A7S0HY57-F1
#
_cell.length_a   1.000
_cell.length_b   1.000
_cell.length_c   1.000
_cell.angle_alpha   90.00
_cell.angle_beta   90.00
_cell.angle_gamma   90.00
#
_symmetry.space_group_name_H-M   'P 1'
#
loop_
_entity.id
_entity.type
_entity.pdbx_description
1 polymer ?
#
loop_
_entity_poly.entity_id
_entity_poly.type
_entity_poly.pdbx_seq_one_letter_code
_entity_poly.pdbx_strand_id
1 'polypeptide(L)'
;PPAQDEHGLSAYERERLETIRNNNRVLVDLGLGPAPGAAPTSSTCSRTVAPRRSKREPTAPGRVSSRLAAAKAPEGVAEEVPNGSDVERAKVWMKHHYFESGGGAASGIITLEEEAAHDPLVNFRAGYMPESVDDLLEGEVAAYEAVYEAVRVCTRKLAEELRKAWVSNIAPPRSLCEMVRRRVSSQPELRCCWGFGGKSRAERHGDALILALAPHLDQLLAVHAAAGGEAGEAAEAAEAAEAGEAGEA
;
A
#
# COMPACT_ATOMS: atom_id res chain seq x y z
N PRO A 1 -13.71 -9.86 -41.73
CA PRO A 1 -14.19 -8.63 -41.03
C PRO A 1 -15.33 -9.05 -40.10
N PRO A 2 -15.26 -8.80 -38.78
CA PRO A 2 -16.36 -9.16 -37.90
C PRO A 2 -17.60 -8.35 -38.31
N ALA A 3 -18.73 -9.07 -38.45
CA ALA A 3 -19.99 -8.53 -38.92
C ALA A 3 -20.44 -7.37 -38.01
N GLN A 4 -20.55 -6.18 -38.59
CA GLN A 4 -21.15 -5.04 -37.93
C GLN A 4 -22.67 -5.16 -38.12
N ASP A 5 -23.40 -5.25 -37.01
CA ASP A 5 -24.87 -5.22 -37.01
C ASP A 5 -25.36 -3.81 -37.42
N GLU A 6 -26.66 -3.65 -37.72
CA GLU A 6 -27.28 -2.43 -38.28
C GLU A 6 -27.07 -1.14 -37.47
N HIS A 7 -26.54 -1.23 -36.26
CA HIS A 7 -26.18 -0.10 -35.40
C HIS A 7 -24.68 0.22 -35.37
N GLY A 8 -23.85 -0.48 -36.15
CA GLY A 8 -22.40 -0.28 -36.24
C GLY A 8 -21.64 -0.65 -34.96
N LEU A 9 -22.30 -1.28 -33.98
CA LEU A 9 -21.70 -1.62 -32.69
C LEU A 9 -21.03 -3.00 -32.75
N SER A 10 -19.82 -3.07 -32.21
CA SER A 10 -19.11 -4.31 -31.97
C SER A 10 -19.81 -5.18 -30.92
N ALA A 11 -19.49 -6.48 -30.87
CA ALA A 11 -20.01 -7.40 -29.86
C ALA A 11 -19.71 -6.92 -28.43
N TYR A 12 -18.49 -6.42 -28.20
CA TYR A 12 -18.08 -5.85 -26.92
C TYR A 12 -18.92 -4.64 -26.51
N GLU A 13 -19.23 -3.73 -27.45
CA GLU A 13 -20.02 -2.54 -27.13
C GLU A 13 -21.45 -2.89 -26.72
N ARG A 14 -22.03 -3.94 -27.30
CA ARG A 14 -23.36 -4.44 -26.91
C ARG A 14 -23.34 -4.99 -25.49
N GLU A 15 -22.40 -5.88 -25.19
CA GLU A 15 -22.23 -6.46 -23.86
C GLU A 15 -21.99 -5.37 -22.79
N ARG A 16 -21.17 -4.38 -23.12
CA ARG A 16 -20.92 -3.21 -22.26
C ARG A 16 -22.19 -2.40 -22.01
N LEU A 17 -22.99 -2.14 -23.05
CA LEU A 17 -24.26 -1.40 -22.89
C LEU A 17 -25.30 -2.18 -22.10
N GLU A 18 -25.36 -3.50 -22.27
CA GLU A 18 -26.21 -4.38 -21.48
C GLU A 18 -25.81 -4.40 -20.01
N THR A 19 -24.51 -4.46 -19.73
CA THR A 19 -23.95 -4.33 -18.38
C THR A 19 -24.33 -2.99 -17.75
N ILE A 20 -24.23 -1.89 -18.50
CA ILE A 20 -24.65 -0.56 -18.03
C ILE A 20 -26.14 -0.53 -17.70
N ARG A 21 -27.00 -1.14 -18.53
CA ARG A 21 -28.45 -1.22 -18.27
C ARG A 21 -28.75 -2.03 -17.00
N ASN A 22 -28.10 -3.16 -16.81
CA ASN A 22 -28.28 -4.00 -15.62
C ASN A 22 -27.83 -3.27 -14.35
N ASN A 23 -26.68 -2.61 -14.39
CA ASN A 23 -26.19 -1.81 -13.25
C ASN A 23 -27.16 -0.67 -12.90
N ASN A 24 -27.68 0.02 -13.91
CA ASN A 24 -28.68 1.07 -13.69
C ASN A 24 -29.97 0.52 -13.06
N ARG A 25 -30.41 -0.68 -13.46
CA ARG A 25 -31.57 -1.34 -12.84
C ARG A 25 -31.33 -1.62 -11.36
N VAL A 26 -30.18 -2.20 -11.03
CA VAL A 26 -29.79 -2.48 -9.63
C VAL A 26 -29.72 -1.20 -8.80
N LEU A 27 -29.17 -0.12 -9.36
CA LEU A 27 -29.12 1.17 -8.68
C LEU A 27 -30.51 1.73 -8.40
N VAL A 28 -31.46 1.59 -9.34
CA VAL A 28 -32.86 1.97 -9.12
C VAL A 28 -33.51 1.13 -8.02
N ASP A 29 -33.30 -0.19 -8.02
CA ASP A 29 -33.85 -1.10 -7.00
C ASP A 29 -33.33 -0.77 -5.59
N LEU A 30 -32.09 -0.27 -5.49
CA LEU A 30 -31.47 0.18 -4.24
C LEU A 30 -31.86 1.62 -3.83
N GLY A 31 -32.69 2.32 -4.62
CA GLY A 31 -33.05 3.72 -4.39
C GLY A 31 -31.90 4.71 -4.64
N LEU A 32 -30.83 4.27 -5.30
CA LEU A 32 -29.66 5.07 -5.69
C LEU A 32 -29.73 5.56 -7.15
N GLY A 33 -30.77 5.15 -7.88
CA GLY A 33 -31.01 5.55 -9.26
C GLY A 33 -31.57 6.97 -9.39
N PRO A 34 -31.45 7.60 -10.56
CA PRO A 34 -32.08 8.89 -10.85
C PRO A 34 -33.60 8.77 -10.69
N ALA A 35 -34.23 9.79 -10.09
CA ALA A 35 -35.67 9.80 -9.86
C ALA A 35 -36.45 9.65 -11.19
N PRO A 36 -37.53 8.86 -11.23
CA PRO A 36 -38.34 8.68 -12.44
C PRO A 36 -38.91 10.03 -12.87
N GLY A 37 -38.48 10.52 -14.03
CA GLY A 37 -38.85 11.84 -14.58
C GLY A 37 -37.69 12.83 -14.70
N ALA A 38 -36.49 12.52 -14.20
CA ALA A 38 -35.30 13.30 -14.50
C ALA A 38 -34.87 13.04 -15.96
N ALA A 39 -35.12 14.01 -16.84
CA ALA A 39 -34.59 13.99 -18.20
C ALA A 39 -33.05 13.85 -18.16
N PRO A 40 -32.43 13.13 -19.11
CA PRO A 40 -30.98 13.06 -19.19
C PRO A 40 -30.46 14.47 -19.45
N THR A 41 -29.86 15.10 -18.44
CA THR A 41 -29.10 16.31 -18.66
C THR A 41 -27.92 15.90 -19.51
N SER A 42 -27.92 16.36 -20.76
CA SER A 42 -26.78 16.27 -21.66
C SER A 42 -25.60 16.97 -20.96
N SER A 43 -24.77 16.19 -20.28
CA SER A 43 -23.49 16.65 -19.74
C SER A 43 -22.51 16.75 -20.91
N THR A 44 -22.77 17.71 -21.78
CA THR A 44 -21.76 18.30 -22.63
C THR A 44 -20.90 19.12 -21.67
N CYS A 45 -19.71 18.61 -21.35
CA CYS A 45 -18.71 19.32 -20.55
C CYS A 45 -18.22 20.58 -21.31
N SER A 46 -19.07 21.60 -21.42
CA SER A 46 -18.65 22.96 -21.71
C SER A 46 -17.96 23.50 -20.47
N ARG A 47 -16.64 23.55 -20.57
CA ARG A 47 -15.69 24.09 -19.59
C ARG A 47 -16.05 25.55 -19.28
N THR A 48 -16.91 25.79 -18.29
CA THR A 48 -17.14 27.14 -17.75
C THR A 48 -15.96 27.49 -16.85
N VAL A 49 -15.06 28.28 -17.41
CA VAL A 49 -13.96 28.94 -16.70
C VAL A 49 -14.58 29.83 -15.61
N ALA A 50 -14.38 29.45 -14.34
CA ALA A 50 -14.74 30.30 -13.22
C ALA A 50 -13.96 31.63 -13.31
N PRO A 51 -14.59 32.79 -13.04
CA PRO A 51 -13.89 34.07 -13.08
C PRO A 51 -12.78 34.08 -12.02
N ARG A 52 -11.56 34.37 -12.50
CA ARG A 52 -10.35 34.52 -11.67
C ARG A 52 -10.61 35.56 -10.58
N ARG A 53 -10.64 35.11 -9.32
CA ARG A 53 -10.59 35.98 -8.13
C ARG A 53 -9.33 36.86 -8.24
N SER A 54 -9.52 38.17 -8.32
CA SER A 54 -8.43 39.14 -8.28
C SER A 54 -7.66 39.03 -6.96
N LYS A 55 -6.33 39.19 -7.04
CA LYS A 55 -5.41 39.22 -5.90
C LYS A 55 -5.90 40.27 -4.89
N ARG A 56 -6.41 39.82 -3.74
CA ARG A 56 -6.50 40.68 -2.55
C ARG A 56 -5.10 40.85 -2.00
N GLU A 57 -4.68 42.10 -1.78
CA GLU A 57 -3.46 42.41 -1.05
C GLU A 57 -3.56 41.86 0.38
N PRO A 58 -2.46 41.30 0.93
CA PRO A 58 -2.46 40.77 2.29
C PRO A 58 -2.64 41.92 3.28
N THR A 59 -3.82 41.97 3.91
CA THR A 59 -4.08 42.85 5.05
C THR A 59 -3.30 42.32 6.26
N ALA A 60 -2.48 43.17 6.87
CA ALA A 60 -1.72 42.81 8.07
C ALA A 60 -2.66 42.35 9.21
N PRO A 61 -2.34 41.27 9.94
CA PRO A 61 -3.19 40.79 11.01
C PRO A 61 -3.23 41.78 12.17
N GLY A 62 -4.43 42.29 12.46
CA GLY A 62 -4.70 43.16 13.59
C GLY A 62 -4.44 42.43 14.92
N ARG A 63 -3.54 43.01 15.73
CA ARG A 63 -3.27 42.62 17.12
C ARG A 63 -4.54 42.80 17.97
N VAL A 64 -5.26 41.72 18.26
CA VAL A 64 -6.27 41.70 19.33
C VAL A 64 -6.19 40.39 20.10
N SER A 65 -5.34 40.34 21.13
CA SER A 65 -5.71 39.86 22.48
C SER A 65 -4.47 39.86 23.38
N SER A 66 -4.64 40.47 24.55
CA SER A 66 -3.61 40.85 25.52
C SER A 66 -3.57 39.90 26.73
N ARG A 67 -3.55 38.57 26.52
CA ARG A 67 -3.75 37.63 27.65
C ARG A 67 -2.86 36.40 27.78
N LEU A 68 -1.73 36.29 27.07
CA LEU A 68 -0.74 35.24 27.36
C LEU A 68 0.69 35.81 27.37
N ALA A 69 0.95 36.70 28.33
CA ALA A 69 2.29 37.17 28.65
C ALA A 69 2.79 36.44 29.91
N ALA A 70 3.16 35.16 29.78
CA ALA A 70 4.04 34.42 30.71
C ALA A 70 4.15 32.94 30.28
N ALA A 71 4.88 32.67 29.21
CA ALA A 71 5.51 31.36 29.02
C ALA A 71 6.80 31.57 28.23
N LYS A 72 7.91 31.15 28.82
CA LYS A 72 9.25 31.19 28.23
C LYS A 72 9.26 30.25 27.02
N ALA A 73 9.40 30.80 25.82
CA ALA A 73 9.48 30.02 24.59
C ALA A 73 10.79 29.19 24.58
N PRO A 74 10.75 27.88 24.26
CA PRO A 74 11.95 27.16 23.87
C PRO A 74 12.41 27.68 22.51
N GLU A 75 13.68 28.10 22.45
CA GLU A 75 14.40 28.41 21.22
C GLU A 75 14.51 27.12 20.39
N GLY A 76 13.63 26.97 19.43
CA GLY A 76 13.64 25.89 18.45
C GLY A 76 12.98 26.41 17.19
N VAL A 77 13.78 26.59 16.15
CA VAL A 77 13.37 27.07 14.82
C VAL A 77 12.34 26.10 14.26
N ALA A 78 11.06 26.44 14.33
CA ALA A 78 10.02 25.78 13.56
C ALA A 78 10.11 26.30 12.13
N GLU A 79 10.84 25.56 11.29
CA GLU A 79 10.83 25.77 9.84
C GLU A 79 9.42 25.42 9.34
N GLU A 80 8.65 26.44 8.96
CA GLU A 80 7.38 26.25 8.25
C GLU A 80 7.67 25.58 6.90
N VAL A 81 7.42 24.28 6.81
CA VAL A 81 7.53 23.55 5.55
C VAL A 81 6.38 23.98 4.62
N PRO A 82 6.66 24.46 3.40
CA PRO A 82 5.63 24.88 2.45
C PRO A 82 4.77 23.68 2.01
N ASN A 83 3.52 23.96 1.63
CA ASN A 83 2.59 22.99 1.02
C ASN A 83 3.16 22.45 -0.31
N GLY A 84 4.09 21.49 -0.22
CA GLY A 84 4.64 20.75 -1.34
C GLY A 84 3.64 19.71 -1.83
N SER A 85 3.71 19.41 -3.14
CA SER A 85 2.95 18.33 -3.77
C SER A 85 3.12 16.98 -3.04
N ASP A 86 2.20 16.04 -3.21
CA ASP A 86 2.26 14.72 -2.56
C ASP A 86 3.60 13.98 -2.75
N VAL A 87 4.31 14.26 -3.84
CA VAL A 87 5.65 13.73 -4.13
C VAL A 87 6.71 14.28 -3.18
N GLU A 88 6.61 15.55 -2.78
CA GLU A 88 7.50 16.17 -1.79
C GLU A 88 7.20 15.63 -0.39
N ARG A 89 5.92 15.43 -0.06
CA ARG A 89 5.53 14.77 1.20
C ARG A 89 6.08 13.35 1.30
N ALA A 90 6.07 12.58 0.21
CA ALA A 90 6.65 11.25 0.15
C ALA A 90 8.19 11.28 0.31
N LYS A 91 8.88 12.27 -0.29
CA LYS A 91 10.32 12.47 -0.12
C LYS A 91 10.69 12.87 1.30
N VAL A 92 9.91 13.74 1.93
CA VAL A 92 10.10 14.15 3.33
C VAL A 92 9.80 12.96 4.27
N TRP A 93 8.77 12.15 3.97
CA TRP A 93 8.48 10.93 4.71
C TRP A 93 9.63 9.90 4.62
N MET A 94 10.20 9.69 3.43
CA MET A 94 11.40 8.85 3.26
C MET A 94 12.61 9.41 4.03
N LYS A 95 12.84 10.72 3.97
CA LYS A 95 14.01 11.36 4.60
C LYS A 95 13.94 11.32 6.14
N HIS A 96 12.76 11.41 6.73
CA HIS A 96 12.60 11.35 8.19
C HIS A 96 12.56 9.91 8.72
N HIS A 97 12.08 8.92 7.94
CA HIS A 97 11.98 7.53 8.41
C HIS A 97 13.25 6.69 8.22
N TYR A 98 14.25 7.17 7.48
CA TYR A 98 15.56 6.50 7.39
C TYR A 98 16.55 6.94 8.49
N PHE A 99 16.31 8.05 9.18
CA PHE A 99 17.30 8.68 10.08
C PHE A 99 17.08 8.40 11.59
N GLU A 100 15.97 7.80 12.01
CA GLU A 100 15.67 7.60 13.44
C GLU A 100 15.77 6.14 13.96
N SER A 101 16.40 5.22 13.20
CA SER A 101 16.82 3.91 13.72
C SER A 101 18.31 3.83 14.12
N GLY A 102 18.96 4.97 14.36
CA GLY A 102 20.37 5.04 14.74
C GLY A 102 20.61 5.97 15.92
N GLY A 103 20.17 5.57 17.11
CA GLY A 103 20.58 6.25 18.34
C GLY A 103 22.07 6.03 18.60
N GLY A 104 22.89 7.05 18.34
CA GLY A 104 24.14 7.28 19.07
C GLY A 104 25.45 6.89 18.39
N ALA A 105 26.10 7.93 17.86
CA ALA A 105 27.55 8.13 17.76
C ALA A 105 28.37 7.25 16.80
N ALA A 106 28.98 7.97 15.87
CA ALA A 106 30.13 7.65 15.03
C ALA A 106 29.87 6.95 13.69
N SER A 107 30.37 7.62 12.66
CA SER A 107 30.94 7.05 11.43
C SER A 107 30.00 6.69 10.28
N GLY A 108 30.45 7.05 9.07
CA GLY A 108 30.05 6.40 7.84
C GLY A 108 29.23 7.27 6.90
N ILE A 109 29.89 7.88 5.92
CA ILE A 109 29.25 8.15 4.63
C ILE A 109 28.93 6.76 4.05
N ILE A 110 27.66 6.35 4.12
CA ILE A 110 27.19 5.10 3.51
C ILE A 110 27.23 5.33 2.00
N THR A 111 28.03 4.53 1.29
CA THR A 111 28.11 4.57 -0.18
C THR A 111 26.83 3.97 -0.77
N LEU A 112 26.43 4.43 -1.95
CA LEU A 112 25.24 3.96 -2.70
C LEU A 112 25.20 2.42 -2.92
N GLU A 113 26.33 1.74 -2.78
CA GLU A 113 26.47 0.29 -2.90
C GLU A 113 26.06 -0.46 -1.61
N GLU A 114 26.23 0.14 -0.42
CA GLU A 114 25.75 -0.42 0.85
C GLU A 114 24.24 -0.22 1.05
N GLU A 115 23.66 0.82 0.44
CA GLU A 115 22.22 1.09 0.47
C GLU A 115 21.42 0.00 -0.28
N ALA A 116 22.01 -0.57 -1.35
CA ALA A 116 21.44 -1.71 -2.07
C ALA A 116 21.54 -3.04 -1.28
N ALA A 117 22.54 -3.20 -0.40
CA ALA A 117 22.66 -4.37 0.47
C ALA A 117 21.62 -4.36 1.61
N HIS A 118 21.09 -3.19 1.95
CA HIS A 118 20.05 -3.00 2.96
C HIS A 118 18.64 -2.91 2.40
N ASP A 119 18.44 -3.04 1.09
CA ASP A 119 17.11 -3.19 0.52
C ASP A 119 16.52 -4.53 1.04
N PRO A 120 15.43 -4.51 1.83
CA PRO A 120 14.79 -5.74 2.29
C PRO A 120 14.39 -6.64 1.12
N LEU A 121 14.24 -6.10 -0.10
CA LEU A 121 13.94 -6.85 -1.32
C LEU A 121 15.12 -7.66 -1.87
N VAL A 122 16.36 -7.23 -1.63
CA VAL A 122 17.58 -7.98 -2.05
C VAL A 122 17.83 -9.17 -1.12
N ASN A 123 17.31 -9.12 0.11
CA ASN A 123 17.42 -10.21 1.09
C ASN A 123 16.36 -11.30 0.92
N PHE A 124 15.25 -11.04 0.20
CA PHE A 124 14.31 -12.09 -0.18
C PHE A 124 14.84 -12.80 -1.41
N ARG A 125 15.77 -13.74 -1.18
CA ARG A 125 16.30 -14.72 -2.17
C ARG A 125 15.22 -15.55 -2.89
N ALA A 126 13.94 -15.31 -2.57
CA ALA A 126 12.73 -15.87 -3.16
C ALA A 126 12.03 -14.94 -4.18
N GLY A 127 12.70 -13.88 -4.65
CA GLY A 127 12.19 -12.97 -5.67
C GLY A 127 11.57 -11.67 -5.13
N TYR A 128 10.69 -11.06 -5.91
CA TYR A 128 10.05 -9.77 -5.59
C TYR A 128 9.06 -9.87 -4.41
N MET A 129 8.69 -8.72 -3.83
CA MET A 129 7.70 -8.66 -2.75
C MET A 129 6.32 -9.07 -3.28
N PRO A 130 5.63 -10.05 -2.67
CA PRO A 130 4.36 -10.53 -3.18
C PRO A 130 3.29 -9.43 -3.17
N GLU A 131 2.53 -9.33 -4.27
CA GLU A 131 1.39 -8.43 -4.38
C GLU A 131 0.08 -9.16 -4.09
N SER A 132 0.05 -10.46 -4.34
CA SER A 132 -1.09 -11.35 -4.22
C SER A 132 -0.71 -12.67 -3.52
N VAL A 133 -1.69 -13.55 -3.33
CA VAL A 133 -1.47 -14.89 -2.76
C VAL A 133 -0.78 -15.80 -3.77
N ASP A 134 -0.98 -15.56 -5.08
CA ASP A 134 -0.41 -16.36 -6.15
C ASP A 134 1.12 -16.17 -6.27
N ASP A 135 1.66 -15.09 -5.70
CA ASP A 135 3.09 -14.78 -5.65
C ASP A 135 3.81 -15.44 -4.45
N LEU A 136 3.05 -16.14 -3.59
CA LEU A 136 3.60 -16.85 -2.45
C LEU A 136 4.18 -18.20 -2.87
N LEU A 137 5.26 -18.61 -2.21
CA LEU A 137 5.78 -19.96 -2.36
C LEU A 137 4.77 -20.97 -1.77
N GLU A 138 4.76 -22.20 -2.27
CA GLU A 138 3.82 -23.24 -1.80
C GLU A 138 3.90 -23.44 -0.27
N GLY A 139 5.11 -23.34 0.30
CA GLY A 139 5.32 -23.44 1.75
C GLY A 139 4.91 -22.21 2.56
N GLU A 140 4.60 -21.08 1.91
CA GLU A 140 4.13 -19.84 2.56
C GLU A 140 2.61 -19.78 2.69
N VAL A 141 1.87 -20.49 1.83
CA VAL A 141 0.39 -20.41 1.77
C VAL A 141 -0.25 -20.80 3.10
N ALA A 142 0.25 -21.84 3.77
CA ALA A 142 -0.28 -22.26 5.07
C ALA A 142 -0.14 -21.17 6.16
N ALA A 143 0.99 -20.45 6.16
CA ALA A 143 1.22 -19.34 7.08
C ALA A 143 0.30 -18.15 6.76
N TYR A 144 0.09 -17.88 5.46
CA TYR A 144 -0.85 -16.86 5.02
C TYR A 144 -2.28 -17.17 5.48
N GLU A 145 -2.76 -18.40 5.32
CA GLU A 145 -4.10 -18.80 5.73
C GLU A 145 -4.30 -18.65 7.25
N ALA A 146 -3.30 -19.01 8.05
CA ALA A 146 -3.34 -18.85 9.51
C ALA A 146 -3.49 -17.37 9.92
N VAL A 147 -2.69 -16.48 9.33
CA VAL A 147 -2.77 -15.04 9.58
C VAL A 147 -4.09 -14.46 9.05
N TYR A 148 -4.55 -14.92 7.89
CA TYR A 148 -5.81 -14.48 7.30
C TYR A 148 -7.02 -14.87 8.15
N GLU A 149 -7.05 -16.08 8.74
CA GLU A 149 -8.10 -16.44 9.68
C GLU A 149 -8.03 -15.61 10.96
N ALA A 150 -6.82 -15.27 11.44
CA ALA A 150 -6.68 -14.33 12.56
C ALA A 150 -7.29 -12.95 12.22
N VAL A 151 -7.08 -12.44 11.00
CA VAL A 151 -7.74 -11.20 10.52
C VAL A 151 -9.26 -11.36 10.53
N ARG A 152 -9.79 -12.50 10.08
CA ARG A 152 -11.24 -12.76 10.08
C ARG A 152 -11.81 -12.79 11.48
N VAL A 153 -11.15 -13.47 12.42
CA VAL A 153 -11.54 -13.51 13.84
C VAL A 153 -11.55 -12.08 14.43
N CYS A 154 -10.48 -11.31 14.21
CA CYS A 154 -10.40 -9.92 14.69
C CYS A 154 -11.48 -9.03 14.06
N THR A 155 -11.76 -9.19 12.77
CA THR A 155 -12.76 -8.39 12.06
C THR A 155 -14.18 -8.72 12.55
N ARG A 156 -14.49 -10.00 12.81
CA ARG A 156 -15.77 -10.42 13.42
C ARG A 156 -15.94 -9.84 14.82
N LYS A 157 -14.94 -9.97 15.69
CA LYS A 157 -14.96 -9.38 17.04
C LYS A 157 -15.19 -7.86 17.00
N LEU A 158 -14.49 -7.16 16.11
CA LEU A 158 -14.67 -5.73 15.94
C LEU A 158 -16.07 -5.35 15.42
N ALA A 159 -16.68 -6.17 14.56
CA ALA A 159 -18.05 -5.98 14.10
C ALA A 159 -19.06 -6.12 15.24
N GLU A 160 -18.88 -7.12 16.10
CA GLU A 160 -19.69 -7.34 17.31
C GLU A 160 -19.56 -6.16 18.29
N GLU A 161 -18.34 -5.71 18.59
CA GLU A 161 -18.06 -4.57 19.47
C GLU A 161 -18.71 -3.28 18.97
N LEU A 162 -18.65 -3.04 17.66
CA LEU A 162 -19.24 -1.86 17.02
C LEU A 162 -20.75 -2.00 16.76
N ARG A 163 -21.34 -3.17 17.03
CA ARG A 163 -22.74 -3.51 16.70
C ARG A 163 -23.08 -3.24 15.22
N LYS A 164 -22.14 -3.55 14.33
CA LYS A 164 -22.30 -3.39 12.88
C LYS A 164 -22.45 -4.76 12.25
N ALA A 165 -23.29 -4.86 11.21
CA ALA A 165 -23.43 -6.09 10.43
C ALA A 165 -22.13 -6.46 9.69
N TRP A 166 -21.30 -5.47 9.35
CA TRP A 166 -20.06 -5.67 8.62
C TRP A 166 -19.02 -4.59 8.97
N VAL A 167 -17.76 -4.99 9.00
CA VAL A 167 -16.59 -4.12 9.12
C VAL A 167 -15.61 -4.50 8.02
N SER A 168 -14.99 -3.50 7.41
CA SER A 168 -13.93 -3.71 6.41
C SER A 168 -12.78 -4.52 7.01
N ASN A 169 -12.17 -5.38 6.19
CA ASN A 169 -10.99 -6.14 6.59
C ASN A 169 -9.93 -5.22 7.21
N ILE A 170 -9.41 -5.66 8.36
CA ILE A 170 -8.43 -4.92 9.15
C ILE A 170 -7.11 -4.74 8.40
N ALA A 171 -6.73 -5.71 7.57
CA ALA A 171 -5.52 -5.68 6.75
C ALA A 171 -5.84 -6.11 5.31
N PRO A 172 -5.29 -5.43 4.29
CA PRO A 172 -5.44 -5.84 2.90
C PRO A 172 -4.57 -7.09 2.61
N PRO A 173 -4.94 -7.94 1.63
CA PRO A 173 -4.24 -9.20 1.34
C PRO A 173 -2.73 -9.02 1.11
N ARG A 174 -2.33 -8.01 0.32
CA ARG A 174 -0.92 -7.67 0.07
C ARG A 174 -0.09 -7.50 1.34
N SER A 175 -0.64 -6.82 2.35
CA SER A 175 0.05 -6.63 3.63
C SER A 175 0.32 -7.95 4.35
N LEU A 176 -0.59 -8.92 4.22
CA LEU A 176 -0.45 -10.23 4.84
C LEU A 176 0.58 -11.08 4.10
N CYS A 177 0.60 -11.02 2.77
CA CYS A 177 1.63 -11.67 1.96
C CYS A 177 3.02 -11.16 2.34
N GLU A 178 3.19 -9.84 2.44
CA GLU A 178 4.46 -9.24 2.88
C GLU A 178 4.82 -9.65 4.31
N MET A 179 3.87 -9.68 5.23
CA MET A 179 4.11 -10.11 6.61
C MET A 179 4.63 -11.55 6.69
N VAL A 180 4.07 -12.46 5.89
CA VAL A 180 4.52 -13.86 5.79
C VAL A 180 5.91 -13.94 5.16
N ARG A 181 6.12 -13.27 4.01
CA ARG A 181 7.41 -13.25 3.32
C ARG A 181 8.51 -12.70 4.23
N ARG A 182 8.24 -11.64 4.99
CA ARG A 182 9.17 -11.04 5.97
C ARG A 182 9.34 -11.84 7.25
N ARG A 183 8.49 -12.84 7.51
CA ARG A 183 8.50 -13.67 8.74
C ARG A 183 8.44 -12.81 10.00
N VAL A 184 7.52 -11.85 10.00
CA VAL A 184 7.38 -10.87 11.08
C VAL A 184 7.16 -11.58 12.42
N SER A 185 8.03 -11.28 13.38
CA SER A 185 8.01 -11.87 14.72
C SER A 185 7.76 -10.82 15.82
N SER A 186 7.80 -9.53 15.46
CA SER A 186 7.72 -8.43 16.42
C SER A 186 6.87 -7.26 15.90
N GLN A 187 6.35 -6.46 16.83
CA GLN A 187 5.59 -5.23 16.51
C GLN A 187 6.40 -4.20 15.70
N PRO A 188 7.68 -3.93 16.01
CA PRO A 188 8.51 -3.06 15.18
C PRO A 188 8.62 -3.56 13.73
N GLU A 189 8.87 -4.85 13.52
CA GLU A 189 8.91 -5.46 12.17
C GLU A 189 7.57 -5.33 11.44
N LEU A 190 6.46 -5.55 12.16
CA LEU A 190 5.12 -5.39 11.59
C LEU A 190 4.89 -3.98 11.08
N ARG A 191 5.31 -2.95 11.83
CA ARG A 191 5.17 -1.55 11.40
C ARG A 191 5.96 -1.23 10.13
N CYS A 192 7.01 -1.99 9.82
CA CYS A 192 7.77 -1.86 8.59
C CYS A 192 7.08 -2.51 7.37
N CYS A 193 6.01 -3.30 7.57
CA CYS A 193 5.26 -3.90 6.49
C CYS A 193 4.29 -2.89 5.85
N TRP A 194 4.06 -3.03 4.55
CA TRP A 194 3.09 -2.20 3.83
C TRP A 194 1.71 -2.29 4.49
N GLY A 195 1.04 -1.14 4.63
CA GLY A 195 -0.27 -1.06 5.26
C GLY A 195 -0.29 -1.15 6.79
N PHE A 196 0.84 -1.36 7.46
CA PHE A 196 0.95 -1.41 8.93
C PHE A 196 1.71 -0.25 9.58
N GLY A 197 2.41 0.59 8.81
CA GLY A 197 3.13 1.77 9.32
C GLY A 197 2.25 2.91 9.87
N GLY A 198 0.92 2.78 9.79
CA GLY A 198 -0.01 3.73 10.39
C GLY A 198 -0.13 3.58 11.92
N LYS A 199 -0.65 4.61 12.58
CA LYS A 199 -0.71 4.72 14.05
C LYS A 199 -1.58 3.69 14.80
N SER A 200 -2.34 2.80 14.14
CA SER A 200 -3.38 2.04 14.85
C SER A 200 -3.54 0.58 14.48
N ARG A 201 -3.23 0.14 13.27
CA ARG A 201 -3.49 -1.26 12.87
C ARG A 201 -2.56 -2.23 13.58
N ALA A 202 -1.25 -1.96 13.51
CA ALA A 202 -0.23 -2.77 14.17
C ALA A 202 -0.49 -2.84 15.68
N GLU A 203 -0.81 -1.71 16.31
CA GLU A 203 -1.04 -1.66 17.76
C GLU A 203 -2.31 -2.38 18.21
N ARG A 204 -3.41 -2.29 17.45
CA ARG A 204 -4.70 -2.88 17.84
C ARG A 204 -4.79 -4.37 17.55
N HIS A 205 -4.14 -4.81 16.49
CA HIS A 205 -4.36 -6.15 15.94
C HIS A 205 -3.08 -6.92 15.70
N GLY A 206 -1.91 -6.26 15.72
CA GLY A 206 -0.63 -6.87 15.38
C GLY A 206 -0.27 -8.06 16.24
N ASP A 207 -0.53 -8.00 17.56
CA ASP A 207 -0.21 -9.12 18.45
C ASP A 207 -0.95 -10.40 18.04
N ALA A 208 -2.24 -10.29 17.67
CA ALA A 208 -3.02 -11.44 17.22
C ALA A 208 -2.48 -12.01 15.90
N LEU A 209 -2.00 -11.15 15.00
CA LEU A 209 -1.43 -11.57 13.72
C LEU A 209 -0.06 -12.23 13.91
N ILE A 210 0.80 -11.66 14.75
CA ILE A 210 2.13 -12.18 15.07
C ILE A 210 2.00 -13.54 15.77
N LEU A 211 1.07 -13.67 16.73
CA LEU A 211 0.79 -14.94 17.40
C LEU A 211 0.29 -16.02 16.43
N ALA A 212 -0.50 -15.64 15.42
CA ALA A 212 -0.97 -16.57 14.40
C ALA A 212 0.16 -17.02 13.45
N LEU A 213 1.14 -16.15 13.18
CA LEU A 213 2.29 -16.45 12.32
C LEU A 213 3.36 -17.28 13.04
N ALA A 214 3.52 -17.09 14.35
CA ALA A 214 4.59 -17.68 15.15
C ALA A 214 4.83 -19.19 14.94
N PRO A 215 3.81 -20.06 14.84
CA PRO A 215 4.01 -21.50 14.63
C PRO A 215 4.64 -21.86 13.28
N HIS A 216 4.62 -20.94 12.32
CA HIS A 216 5.07 -21.19 10.95
C HIS A 216 6.47 -20.63 10.67
N LEU A 217 7.08 -19.87 11.59
CA LEU A 217 8.33 -19.16 11.34
C LEU A 217 9.49 -20.10 10.97
N ASP A 218 9.62 -21.24 11.65
CA ASP A 218 10.66 -22.24 11.37
C ASP A 218 10.47 -22.89 9.99
N GLN A 219 9.22 -23.16 9.62
CA GLN A 219 8.88 -23.69 8.30
C GLN A 219 9.20 -22.66 7.20
N LEU A 220 8.85 -21.39 7.41
CA LEU A 220 9.13 -20.31 6.46
C LEU A 220 10.64 -20.12 6.28
N LEU A 221 11.43 -20.22 7.35
CA LEU A 221 12.89 -20.22 7.28
C LEU A 221 13.41 -21.33 6.36
N ALA A 222 12.91 -22.56 6.51
CA ALA A 222 13.31 -23.69 5.66
C ALA A 222 12.90 -23.51 4.20
N VAL A 223 11.68 -23.03 3.95
CA VAL A 223 11.15 -22.76 2.61
C VAL A 223 11.99 -21.69 1.88
N HIS A 224 12.36 -20.62 2.58
CA HIS A 224 13.21 -19.56 2.01
C HIS A 224 14.64 -20.04 1.75
N ALA A 225 15.18 -20.90 2.62
CA ALA A 225 16.49 -21.48 2.41
C ALA A 225 16.52 -22.39 1.17
N ALA A 226 15.47 -23.19 0.95
CA ALA A 226 15.34 -24.05 -0.23
C ALA A 226 15.22 -23.23 -1.53
N ALA A 227 14.33 -22.23 -1.54
CA ALA A 227 14.14 -21.36 -2.71
C ALA A 227 15.42 -20.60 -3.09
N GLY A 228 16.21 -20.17 -2.10
CA GLY A 228 17.49 -19.51 -2.33
C GLY A 228 18.59 -20.44 -2.85
N GLY A 229 18.50 -21.76 -2.61
CA GLY A 229 19.42 -22.75 -3.17
C GLY A 229 19.15 -23.02 -4.65
N GLU A 230 17.89 -23.18 -5.02
CA GLU A 230 17.47 -23.39 -6.42
C GLU A 230 17.77 -22.18 -7.31
N ALA A 231 17.62 -20.96 -6.78
CA ALA A 231 17.99 -19.73 -7.49
C ALA A 231 19.52 -19.60 -7.70
N GLY A 232 20.33 -20.11 -6.77
CA GLY A 232 21.80 -20.12 -6.87
C GLY A 232 22.31 -21.07 -7.95
N GLU A 233 21.79 -22.31 -8.00
CA GLU A 233 22.15 -23.28 -9.04
C GLU A 233 21.73 -22.81 -10.44
N ALA A 234 20.56 -22.17 -10.58
CA ALA A 234 20.10 -21.62 -11.85
C ALA A 234 20.95 -20.43 -12.33
N ALA A 235 21.41 -19.58 -11.39
CA ALA A 235 22.30 -18.47 -11.70
C ALA A 235 23.70 -18.94 -12.10
N GLU A 236 24.28 -19.92 -11.39
CA GLU A 236 25.57 -20.53 -11.75
C GLU A 236 25.50 -21.25 -13.11
N ALA A 237 24.39 -21.92 -13.43
CA ALA A 237 24.18 -22.55 -14.73
C ALA A 237 24.05 -21.53 -15.87
N ALA A 238 23.39 -20.40 -15.64
CA ALA A 238 23.28 -19.32 -16.62
C ALA A 238 24.63 -18.61 -16.85
N GLU A 239 25.40 -18.37 -15.79
CA GLU A 239 26.73 -17.77 -15.88
C GLU A 239 27.74 -18.71 -16.58
N ALA A 240 27.65 -20.03 -16.34
CA ALA A 240 28.44 -21.03 -17.05
C ALA A 240 28.05 -21.15 -18.55
N ALA A 241 26.79 -20.87 -18.91
CA ALA A 241 26.35 -20.86 -20.30
C ALA A 241 26.86 -19.62 -21.05
N GLU A 242 26.83 -18.43 -20.45
CA GLU A 242 27.40 -17.22 -21.05
C GLU A 242 28.93 -17.30 -21.21
N ALA A 243 29.63 -17.92 -20.25
CA ALA A 243 31.08 -18.13 -20.35
C ALA A 243 31.49 -19.12 -21.46
N GLY A 244 30.58 -20.02 -21.86
CA GLY A 244 30.79 -20.96 -22.96
C GLY A 244 30.65 -20.33 -24.35
N GLU A 245 29.78 -19.33 -24.50
CA GLU A 245 29.50 -18.68 -25.79
C GLU A 245 30.57 -17.65 -26.20
N ALA A 246 31.32 -17.11 -25.23
CA ALA A 246 32.44 -16.19 -25.48
C ALA A 246 33.75 -16.88 -25.92
N GLY A 247 33.79 -18.22 -25.95
CA GLY A 247 34.98 -19.02 -26.31
C GLY A 247 35.04 -19.53 -27.76
N GLU A 248 33.99 -19.29 -28.57
CA GLU A 248 33.87 -19.82 -29.94
C GLU A 248 33.74 -18.72 -31.01
N ALA A 249 34.35 -17.54 -30.78
CA ALA A 249 34.46 -16.47 -31.77
C ALA A 249 35.91 -16.18 -32.17
#